data_AF-A0A1H3L0C9-F1
#
_entry.id   AF-A0A1H3L0C9-F1
#
_cell.length_a   1.000
_cell.length_b   1.000
_cell.length_c   1.000
_cell.angle_alpha   90.00
_cell.angle_beta   90.00
_cell.angle_gamma   90.00
#
_symmetry.space_group_name_H-M   'P 1'
#
loop_
_entity.id
_entity.type
_entity.pdbx_description
1 polymer ?
#
loop_
_entity_poly.entity_id
_entity_poly.type
_entity_poly.pdbx_seq_one_letter_code
_entity_poly.pdbx_strand_id
1 'polypeptide(L)'
;MAELTTLARPYAKAAFEHAQAHQQLASWSAMLGLAAAVSQDDTMRRVLKAPRLTSADKAATFIDVCGDKFDAKAQNFIHVVAENDRLLLLPEIAALFDLYKAEQEKSVDVEVTSAFALNQEQQDKLAKVLSARLDREVRLQVAEDAALIGGVVIRAGDLVIDGSIRGKIAKLAEALKS
;
A
#
# COMPACT_ATOMS: atom_id res chain seq x y z
N MET A 1 -15.49 -0.65 11.00
CA MET A 1 -14.29 -0.53 10.15
C MET A 1 -13.60 -1.89 9.96
N ALA A 2 -13.38 -2.71 11.00
CA ALA A 2 -12.78 -4.04 10.87
C ALA A 2 -13.57 -5.07 10.01
N GLU A 3 -14.91 -4.94 9.94
CA GLU A 3 -15.76 -5.84 9.16
C GLU A 3 -15.52 -5.74 7.64
N LEU A 4 -15.31 -4.51 7.13
CA LEU A 4 -15.12 -4.25 5.70
C LEU A 4 -13.79 -4.85 5.20
N THR A 5 -12.75 -4.70 6.02
CA THR A 5 -11.39 -5.18 5.71
C THR A 5 -11.31 -6.71 5.75
N THR A 6 -12.09 -7.33 6.63
CA THR A 6 -12.19 -8.79 6.74
C THR A 6 -12.91 -9.39 5.53
N LEU A 7 -13.92 -8.70 4.99
CA LEU A 7 -14.66 -9.12 3.80
C LEU A 7 -13.89 -8.86 2.48
N ALA A 8 -13.02 -7.84 2.45
CA ALA A 8 -12.18 -7.50 1.30
C ALA A 8 -10.96 -8.44 1.15
N ARG A 9 -10.42 -8.95 2.26
CA ARG A 9 -9.22 -9.80 2.30
C ARG A 9 -9.25 -11.01 1.36
N PRO A 10 -10.30 -11.86 1.32
CA PRO A 10 -10.31 -13.02 0.43
C PRO A 10 -10.27 -12.64 -1.07
N TYR A 11 -10.93 -11.54 -1.47
CA TYR A 11 -10.90 -11.07 -2.86
C TYR A 11 -9.55 -10.49 -3.22
N ALA A 12 -8.96 -9.67 -2.34
CA ALA A 12 -7.62 -9.12 -2.54
C ALA A 12 -6.58 -10.25 -2.66
N LYS A 13 -6.68 -11.27 -1.80
CA LYS A 13 -5.79 -12.43 -1.84
C LYS A 13 -5.96 -13.25 -3.13
N ALA A 14 -7.19 -13.54 -3.55
CA ALA A 14 -7.45 -14.28 -4.79
C ALA A 14 -6.97 -13.53 -6.03
N ALA A 15 -7.23 -12.21 -6.09
CA ALA A 15 -6.73 -11.35 -7.18
C ALA A 15 -5.19 -11.33 -7.20
N PHE A 16 -4.57 -11.23 -6.03
CA PHE A 16 -3.12 -11.25 -5.87
C PHE A 16 -2.49 -12.59 -6.29
N GLU A 17 -3.02 -13.73 -5.83
CA GLU A 17 -2.54 -15.06 -6.22
C GLU A 17 -2.65 -15.27 -7.74
N HIS A 18 -3.75 -14.81 -8.36
CA HIS A 18 -3.92 -14.87 -9.80
C HIS A 18 -2.93 -13.95 -10.54
N ALA A 19 -2.77 -12.71 -10.09
CA ALA A 19 -1.85 -11.75 -10.68
C ALA A 19 -0.39 -12.20 -10.55
N GLN A 20 -0.03 -12.83 -9.43
CA GLN A 20 1.28 -13.43 -9.17
C GLN A 20 1.54 -14.61 -10.12
N ALA A 21 0.60 -15.54 -10.26
CA ALA A 21 0.74 -16.71 -11.14
C ALA A 21 0.97 -16.32 -12.60
N HIS A 22 0.41 -15.18 -13.03
CA HIS A 22 0.55 -14.65 -14.38
C HIS A 22 1.61 -13.56 -14.54
N GLN A 23 2.37 -13.21 -13.48
CA GLN A 23 3.35 -12.11 -13.48
C GLN A 23 2.78 -10.75 -13.93
N GLN A 24 1.50 -10.49 -13.66
CA GLN A 24 0.76 -9.30 -14.11
C GLN A 24 0.45 -8.32 -12.95
N LEU A 25 1.23 -8.37 -11.86
CA LEU A 25 1.00 -7.57 -10.64
C LEU A 25 0.87 -6.07 -10.91
N ALA A 26 1.69 -5.51 -11.81
CA ALA A 26 1.64 -4.09 -12.16
C ALA A 26 0.34 -3.70 -12.88
N SER A 27 -0.12 -4.52 -13.83
CA SER A 27 -1.39 -4.30 -14.55
C SER A 27 -2.58 -4.39 -13.60
N TRP A 28 -2.57 -5.40 -12.72
CA TRP A 28 -3.63 -5.58 -11.71
C TRP A 28 -3.69 -4.44 -10.69
N SER A 29 -2.55 -3.96 -10.20
CA SER A 29 -2.49 -2.78 -9.30
C SER A 29 -3.06 -1.53 -9.99
N ALA A 30 -2.69 -1.27 -11.24
CA ALA A 30 -3.24 -0.14 -12.00
C ALA A 30 -4.76 -0.27 -12.23
N MET A 31 -5.25 -1.46 -12.58
CA MET A 31 -6.68 -1.72 -12.76
C MET A 31 -7.46 -1.59 -11.45
N LEU A 32 -6.96 -2.14 -10.35
CA LEU A 32 -7.59 -2.01 -9.03
C LEU A 32 -7.56 -0.56 -8.52
N GLY A 33 -6.48 0.18 -8.79
CA GLY A 33 -6.40 1.61 -8.50
C GLY A 33 -7.44 2.43 -9.26
N LEU A 34 -7.64 2.16 -10.56
CA LEU A 34 -8.71 2.77 -11.34
C LEU A 34 -10.09 2.40 -10.81
N ALA A 35 -10.32 1.12 -10.50
CA ALA A 35 -11.57 0.65 -9.93
C ALA A 35 -11.88 1.33 -8.58
N ALA A 36 -10.85 1.49 -7.73
CA ALA A 36 -10.96 2.21 -6.48
C ALA A 36 -11.32 3.69 -6.72
N ALA A 37 -10.65 4.38 -7.64
CA ALA A 37 -10.95 5.77 -7.97
C ALA A 37 -12.40 5.95 -8.47
N VAL A 38 -12.86 5.08 -9.38
CA VAL A 38 -14.23 5.11 -9.90
C VAL A 38 -15.25 4.82 -8.80
N SER A 39 -14.96 3.89 -7.89
CA SER A 39 -15.84 3.62 -6.74
C SER A 39 -15.86 4.74 -5.69
N GLN A 40 -14.90 5.67 -5.72
CA GLN A 40 -14.86 6.84 -4.85
C GLN A 40 -15.65 8.03 -5.41
N ASP A 41 -15.94 8.04 -6.71
CA ASP A 41 -16.74 9.08 -7.35
C ASP A 41 -18.16 9.13 -6.76
N ASP A 42 -18.64 10.34 -6.44
CA ASP A 42 -19.94 10.54 -5.80
C ASP A 42 -21.12 10.08 -6.67
N THR A 43 -21.00 10.20 -7.99
CA THR A 43 -22.01 9.74 -8.94
C THR A 43 -22.08 8.22 -8.91
N MET A 44 -20.92 7.57 -8.96
CA MET A 44 -20.84 6.11 -8.94
C MET A 44 -21.28 5.53 -7.60
N ARG A 45 -20.91 6.16 -6.48
CA ARG A 45 -21.40 5.76 -5.15
C ARG A 45 -22.91 5.80 -5.02
N ARG A 46 -23.59 6.77 -5.64
CA ARG A 46 -25.06 6.84 -5.65
C ARG A 46 -25.66 5.69 -6.46
N VAL A 47 -25.08 5.37 -7.62
CA VAL A 47 -25.49 4.24 -8.46
C VAL A 47 -25.31 2.91 -7.70
N LEU A 48 -24.16 2.72 -7.05
CA LEU A 48 -23.85 1.51 -6.29
C LEU A 48 -24.75 1.31 -5.05
N LYS A 49 -25.13 2.41 -4.39
CA LYS A 49 -26.06 2.41 -3.24
C LYS A 49 -27.53 2.34 -3.65
N ALA A 50 -27.86 2.49 -4.93
CA ALA A 50 -29.25 2.43 -5.37
C ALA A 50 -29.76 0.96 -5.31
N PRO A 51 -30.77 0.67 -4.48
CA PRO A 51 -31.30 -0.70 -4.33
C PRO A 51 -32.17 -1.15 -5.50
N ARG A 52 -32.37 -0.27 -6.51
CA ARG A 52 -33.19 -0.54 -7.69
C ARG A 52 -32.43 -1.22 -8.83
N LEU A 53 -31.08 -1.20 -8.79
CA LEU A 53 -30.24 -1.80 -9.82
C LEU A 53 -29.84 -3.21 -9.40
N THR A 54 -29.92 -4.15 -10.35
CA THR A 54 -29.41 -5.50 -10.11
C THR A 54 -27.88 -5.48 -10.03
N SER A 55 -27.30 -6.49 -9.38
CA SER A 55 -25.84 -6.66 -9.34
C SER A 55 -25.20 -6.69 -10.74
N ALA A 56 -25.90 -7.28 -11.71
CA ALA A 56 -25.49 -7.31 -13.11
C ALA A 56 -25.49 -5.92 -13.76
N ASP A 57 -26.54 -5.11 -13.55
CA ASP A 57 -26.62 -3.76 -14.12
C ASP A 57 -25.57 -2.82 -13.50
N LYS A 58 -25.29 -2.99 -12.20
CA LYS A 58 -24.20 -2.27 -11.52
C LYS A 58 -22.85 -2.63 -12.11
N ALA A 59 -22.59 -3.92 -12.37
CA ALA A 59 -21.36 -4.38 -13.00
C ALA A 59 -21.21 -3.82 -14.42
N ALA A 60 -22.26 -3.88 -15.23
CA ALA A 60 -22.25 -3.36 -16.60
C ALA A 60 -21.97 -1.86 -16.62
N THR A 61 -22.66 -1.08 -15.79
CA THR A 61 -22.42 0.37 -15.67
C THR A 61 -20.98 0.66 -15.22
N PHE A 62 -20.43 -0.15 -14.32
CA PHE A 62 -19.05 -0.01 -13.85
C PHE A 62 -18.03 -0.32 -14.94
N ILE A 63 -18.27 -1.37 -15.73
CA ILE A 63 -17.44 -1.74 -16.87
C ILE A 63 -17.51 -0.68 -17.95
N ASP A 64 -18.70 -0.15 -18.25
CA ASP A 64 -18.90 0.92 -19.24
C ASP A 64 -18.15 2.20 -18.87
N VAL A 65 -18.14 2.58 -17.58
CA VAL A 65 -17.42 3.77 -17.09
C VAL A 65 -15.89 3.59 -17.21
N CYS A 66 -15.39 2.38 -16.98
CA CYS A 66 -13.97 2.09 -17.07
C CYS A 66 -13.50 1.75 -18.50
N GLY A 67 -14.42 1.41 -19.40
CA GLY A 67 -14.19 1.17 -20.82
C GLY A 67 -13.11 0.13 -21.11
N ASP A 68 -12.33 0.39 -22.16
CA ASP A 68 -11.26 -0.49 -22.68
C ASP A 68 -10.04 -0.64 -21.74
N LYS A 69 -10.07 -0.03 -20.56
CA LYS A 69 -8.97 -0.14 -19.59
C LYS A 69 -9.03 -1.42 -18.76
N PHE A 70 -10.14 -2.16 -18.82
CA PHE A 70 -10.26 -3.46 -18.16
C PHE A 70 -10.04 -4.61 -19.12
N ASP A 71 -9.02 -5.43 -18.83
CA ASP A 71 -8.89 -6.74 -19.45
C ASP A 71 -10.07 -7.65 -19.09
N ALA A 72 -10.33 -8.67 -19.90
CA ALA A 72 -11.38 -9.67 -19.65
C ALA A 72 -11.32 -10.29 -18.24
N LYS A 73 -10.11 -10.40 -17.67
CA LYS A 73 -9.91 -10.88 -16.30
C LYS A 73 -10.42 -9.89 -15.24
N ALA A 74 -10.23 -8.60 -15.44
CA ALA A 74 -10.72 -7.57 -14.52
C ALA A 74 -12.23 -7.39 -14.62
N GLN A 75 -12.80 -7.52 -15.82
CA GLN A 75 -14.25 -7.57 -16.01
C GLN A 75 -14.86 -8.74 -15.23
N ASN A 76 -14.27 -9.94 -15.33
CA ASN A 76 -14.71 -11.10 -14.55
C ASN A 76 -14.59 -10.86 -13.04
N PHE A 77 -13.50 -10.23 -12.59
CA PHE A 77 -13.33 -9.88 -11.17
C PHE A 77 -14.43 -8.92 -10.69
N ILE A 78 -14.75 -7.90 -11.48
CA ILE A 78 -15.80 -6.93 -11.16
C ILE A 78 -17.17 -7.59 -11.14
N HIS A 79 -17.46 -8.52 -12.07
CA HIS A 79 -18.68 -9.31 -12.04
C HIS A 79 -18.81 -10.11 -10.74
N VAL A 80 -17.77 -10.82 -10.30
CA VAL A 80 -17.79 -11.59 -9.05
C VAL A 80 -17.97 -10.69 -7.82
N VAL A 81 -17.32 -9.53 -7.79
CA VAL A 81 -17.48 -8.56 -6.69
C VAL A 81 -18.87 -7.92 -6.70
N ALA A 82 -19.45 -7.69 -7.89
CA ALA A 82 -20.79 -7.16 -8.07
C ALA A 82 -21.88 -8.15 -7.68
N GLU A 83 -21.74 -9.43 -8.04
CA GLU A 83 -22.65 -10.52 -7.65
C GLU A 83 -22.78 -10.64 -6.13
N ASN A 84 -21.72 -10.32 -5.40
CA ASN A 84 -21.70 -10.31 -3.95
C ASN A 84 -22.15 -8.97 -3.33
N ASP A 85 -22.60 -8.00 -4.14
CA ASP A 85 -22.93 -6.61 -3.73
C ASP A 85 -21.78 -5.89 -2.99
N ARG A 86 -20.53 -6.27 -3.28
CA ARG A 86 -19.32 -5.79 -2.58
C ARG A 86 -18.53 -4.72 -3.34
N LEU A 87 -19.13 -4.08 -4.36
CA LEU A 87 -18.46 -3.04 -5.15
C LEU A 87 -17.99 -1.83 -4.33
N LEU A 88 -18.64 -1.56 -3.20
CA LEU A 88 -18.25 -0.50 -2.26
C LEU A 88 -16.91 -0.80 -1.53
N LEU A 89 -16.45 -2.06 -1.54
CA LEU A 89 -15.21 -2.50 -0.91
C LEU A 89 -13.99 -2.41 -1.84
N LEU A 90 -14.17 -2.04 -3.11
CA LEU A 90 -13.07 -1.92 -4.09
C LEU A 90 -11.89 -1.06 -3.61
N PRO A 91 -12.08 0.08 -2.91
CA PRO A 91 -10.97 0.84 -2.36
C PRO A 91 -10.14 0.05 -1.33
N GLU A 92 -10.80 -0.73 -0.48
CA GLU A 92 -10.11 -1.55 0.51
C GLU A 92 -9.41 -2.74 -0.15
N ILE A 93 -10.02 -3.35 -1.18
CA ILE A 93 -9.40 -4.42 -1.97
C ILE A 93 -8.13 -3.91 -2.64
N ALA A 94 -8.16 -2.71 -3.25
CA ALA A 94 -6.99 -2.11 -3.88
C ALA A 94 -5.86 -1.86 -2.86
N ALA A 95 -6.19 -1.29 -1.70
CA ALA A 95 -5.20 -1.06 -0.63
C ALA A 95 -4.57 -2.37 -0.12
N LEU A 96 -5.37 -3.42 0.07
CA LEU A 96 -4.86 -4.73 0.49
C LEU A 96 -4.03 -5.40 -0.60
N PHE A 97 -4.39 -5.24 -1.87
CA PHE A 97 -3.62 -5.76 -3.00
C PHE A 97 -2.25 -5.09 -3.07
N ASP A 98 -2.17 -3.77 -2.92
CA ASP A 98 -0.90 -3.05 -2.91
C ASP A 98 -0.04 -3.45 -1.70
N LEU A 99 -0.65 -3.74 -0.56
CA LEU A 99 0.05 -4.30 0.60
C LEU A 99 0.64 -5.69 0.29
N TYR A 100 -0.13 -6.60 -0.31
CA TYR A 100 0.37 -7.92 -0.72
C TYR A 100 1.46 -7.84 -1.79
N LYS A 101 1.31 -6.91 -2.73
CA LYS A 101 2.34 -6.62 -3.72
C LYS A 101 3.63 -6.14 -3.06
N ALA A 102 3.55 -5.23 -2.10
CA ALA A 102 4.71 -4.76 -1.34
C ALA A 102 5.37 -5.90 -0.52
N GLU A 103 4.55 -6.78 0.10
CA GLU A 103 5.06 -7.96 0.80
C GLU A 103 5.79 -8.93 -0.14
N GLN A 104 5.27 -9.15 -1.34
CA GLN A 104 5.88 -10.05 -2.33
C GLN A 104 7.09 -9.46 -3.03
N GLU A 105 7.05 -8.18 -3.39
CA GLU A 105 8.23 -7.43 -3.86
C GLU A 105 9.28 -7.38 -2.76
N LYS A 106 8.99 -7.89 -1.55
CA LYS A 106 9.84 -7.81 -0.37
C LYS A 106 10.26 -6.36 -0.15
N SER A 107 9.46 -5.39 -0.59
CA SER A 107 9.83 -3.99 -0.56
C SER A 107 9.44 -3.44 0.79
N VAL A 108 10.40 -3.27 1.69
CA VAL A 108 10.18 -2.56 2.95
C VAL A 108 10.38 -1.08 2.68
N ASP A 109 9.33 -0.30 2.87
CA ASP A 109 9.46 1.16 2.95
C ASP A 109 10.22 1.48 4.24
N VAL A 110 11.40 2.06 4.07
CA VAL A 110 12.25 2.49 5.18
C VAL A 110 12.32 4.01 5.16
N GLU A 111 11.67 4.62 6.15
CA GLU A 111 11.79 6.05 6.43
C GLU A 111 13.14 6.30 7.10
N VAL A 112 14.01 7.07 6.44
CA VAL A 112 15.27 7.53 7.00
C VAL A 112 15.13 9.01 7.30
N THR A 113 15.02 9.35 8.59
CA THR A 113 15.03 10.73 9.05
C THR A 113 16.46 11.14 9.38
N SER A 114 17.02 12.09 8.62
CA SER A 114 18.35 12.64 8.90
C SER A 114 18.30 14.13 9.20
N ALA A 115 19.28 14.57 10.00
CA ALA A 115 19.50 15.98 10.32
C ALA A 115 19.97 16.82 9.11
N PHE A 116 20.58 16.16 8.11
CA PHE A 116 21.15 16.79 6.92
C PHE A 116 20.80 15.97 5.68
N ALA A 117 20.75 16.61 4.52
CA ALA A 117 20.60 15.93 3.24
C ALA A 117 21.66 14.81 3.09
N LEU A 118 21.20 13.57 2.93
CA LEU A 118 22.07 12.41 2.72
C LEU A 118 22.59 12.41 1.30
N ASN A 119 23.91 12.31 1.12
CA ASN A 119 24.51 12.13 -0.20
C ASN A 119 24.09 10.78 -0.82
N GLN A 120 24.01 10.72 -2.16
CA GLN A 120 23.59 9.51 -2.89
C GLN A 120 24.40 8.26 -2.49
N GLU A 121 25.72 8.39 -2.30
CA GLU A 121 26.58 7.29 -1.85
C GLU A 121 26.23 6.76 -0.44
N GLN A 122 25.76 7.65 0.45
CA GLN A 122 25.34 7.27 1.79
C GLN A 122 23.98 6.56 1.74
N GLN A 123 23.06 7.03 0.89
CA GLN A 123 21.78 6.37 0.65
C GLN A 123 21.99 4.97 0.08
N ASP A 124 22.87 4.79 -0.90
CA ASP A 124 23.18 3.47 -1.48
C ASP A 124 23.81 2.51 -0.47
N LYS A 125 24.72 3.01 0.38
CA LYS A 125 25.29 2.19 1.47
C LYS A 125 24.23 1.80 2.49
N LEU A 126 23.36 2.72 2.89
CA LEU A 126 22.24 2.44 3.79
C LEU A 126 21.28 1.42 3.17
N ALA A 127 20.91 1.59 1.89
CA ALA A 127 20.08 0.65 1.15
C ALA A 127 20.66 -0.76 1.19
N LYS A 128 21.95 -0.91 0.88
CA LYS A 128 22.64 -2.22 0.89
C LYS A 128 22.68 -2.84 2.28
N VAL A 129 23.01 -2.07 3.32
CA VAL A 129 23.08 -2.56 4.70
C VAL A 129 21.69 -2.96 5.21
N LEU A 130 20.68 -2.16 4.93
CA LEU A 130 19.31 -2.42 5.34
C LEU A 130 18.72 -3.61 4.56
N SER A 131 18.97 -3.69 3.25
CA SER A 131 18.54 -4.81 2.43
C SER A 131 19.19 -6.12 2.88
N ALA A 132 20.48 -6.12 3.23
CA ALA A 132 21.17 -7.28 3.79
C ALA A 132 20.65 -7.67 5.19
N ARG A 133 20.25 -6.72 6.03
CA ARG A 133 19.71 -7.00 7.36
C ARG A 133 18.26 -7.47 7.34
N LEU A 134 17.47 -6.99 6.38
CA LEU A 134 16.03 -7.29 6.28
C LEU A 134 15.73 -8.44 5.29
N ASP A 135 16.72 -8.92 4.53
CA ASP A 135 16.57 -9.90 3.43
C ASP A 135 15.49 -9.49 2.41
N ARG A 136 15.38 -8.18 2.20
CA ARG A 136 14.25 -7.52 1.55
C ARG A 136 14.74 -6.35 0.71
N GLU A 137 14.06 -6.05 -0.39
CA GLU A 137 14.35 -4.84 -1.17
C GLU A 137 13.90 -3.62 -0.36
N VAL A 138 14.70 -2.57 -0.28
CA VAL A 138 14.40 -1.43 0.59
C VAL A 138 14.08 -0.21 -0.26
N ARG A 139 12.85 0.28 -0.16
CA ARG A 139 12.48 1.59 -0.70
C ARG A 139 12.79 2.63 0.35
N LEU A 140 13.86 3.38 0.13
CA LEU A 140 14.28 4.45 1.03
C LEU A 140 13.41 5.69 0.80
N GLN A 141 12.66 6.09 1.81
CA GLN A 141 12.07 7.42 1.89
C GLN A 141 12.94 8.28 2.80
N VAL A 142 13.67 9.24 2.23
CA VAL A 142 14.53 10.13 3.00
C VAL A 142 13.73 11.37 3.40
N ALA A 143 13.58 11.58 4.71
CA ALA A 143 12.98 12.76 5.29
C ALA A 143 14.05 13.59 6.01
N GLU A 144 14.07 14.90 5.78
CA GLU A 144 14.98 15.81 6.46
C GLU A 144 14.27 16.44 7.66
N ASP A 145 14.85 16.27 8.85
CA ASP A 145 14.36 16.91 10.07
C ASP A 145 15.50 17.61 10.79
N ALA A 146 15.55 18.94 10.65
CA ALA A 146 16.53 19.80 11.30
C ALA A 146 16.38 19.85 12.84
N ALA A 147 15.28 19.32 13.41
CA ALA A 147 15.14 19.16 14.86
C ALA A 147 16.06 18.05 15.42
N LEU A 148 16.57 17.16 14.56
CA LEU A 148 17.67 16.29 14.91
C LEU A 148 18.96 17.11 14.93
N ILE A 149 19.48 17.37 16.13
CA ILE A 149 20.78 18.04 16.34
C ILE A 149 21.93 17.29 15.62
N GLY A 150 21.73 15.99 15.37
CA GLY A 150 22.58 15.18 14.50
C GLY A 150 22.24 13.68 14.58
N GLY A 151 22.71 12.93 13.57
CA GLY A 151 22.50 11.49 13.44
C GLY A 151 21.34 11.12 12.50
N VAL A 152 20.99 9.83 12.50
CA VAL A 152 19.96 9.25 11.62
C VAL A 152 18.99 8.40 12.44
N VAL A 153 17.69 8.53 12.17
CA VAL A 153 16.64 7.65 12.69
C VAL A 153 16.11 6.87 11.50
N ILE A 154 16.16 5.54 11.58
CA ILE A 154 15.69 4.66 10.53
C ILE A 154 14.44 3.96 11.04
N ARG A 155 13.30 4.12 10.37
CA ARG A 155 12.04 3.44 10.67
C ARG A 155 11.68 2.52 9.52
N ALA A 156 11.62 1.23 9.80
CA ALA A 156 11.24 0.17 8.86
C ALA A 156 9.95 -0.50 9.37
N GLY A 157 8.79 0.04 9.00
CA GLY A 157 7.51 -0.36 9.59
C GLY A 157 7.51 -0.17 11.11
N ASP A 158 7.44 -1.28 11.85
CA ASP A 158 7.45 -1.32 13.33
C ASP A 158 8.86 -1.26 13.94
N LEU A 159 9.92 -1.44 13.14
CA LEU A 159 11.29 -1.43 13.63
C LEU A 159 11.87 -0.01 13.58
N VAL A 160 12.13 0.60 14.74
CA VAL A 160 12.81 1.90 14.84
C VAL A 160 14.25 1.70 15.30
N ILE A 161 15.20 2.08 14.45
CA ILE A 161 16.63 2.14 14.76
C ILE A 161 16.99 3.62 14.95
N ASP A 162 17.13 4.02 16.21
CA ASP A 162 17.54 5.38 16.57
C ASP A 162 19.06 5.48 16.69
N GLY A 163 19.69 6.10 15.69
CA GLY A 163 21.11 6.49 15.69
C GLY A 163 21.32 7.98 15.97
N SER A 164 20.31 8.69 16.49
CA SER A 164 20.39 10.14 16.74
C SER A 164 21.23 10.48 17.98
N ILE A 165 21.92 11.61 17.91
CA ILE A 165 22.69 12.16 19.04
C ILE A 165 21.73 12.56 20.17
N ARG A 166 20.55 13.06 19.82
CA ARG A 166 19.47 13.38 20.76
C ARG A 166 19.07 12.15 21.59
N GLY A 167 18.86 11.01 20.95
CA GLY A 167 18.53 9.76 21.65
C GLY A 167 19.62 9.30 22.61
N LYS A 168 20.89 9.45 22.23
CA LYS A 168 22.03 9.12 23.13
C LYS A 168 22.11 10.05 24.35
N ILE A 169 21.92 11.36 24.16
CA ILE A 169 21.90 12.33 25.26
C ILE A 169 20.72 12.06 26.20
N ALA A 170 19.54 11.78 25.66
CA ALA A 170 18.36 11.44 26.47
C ALA A 170 18.61 10.20 27.33
N LYS A 171 19.16 9.12 26.74
CA LYS A 171 19.52 7.90 27.48
C LYS A 171 20.56 8.15 28.58
N LEU A 172 21.55 9.00 28.33
CA LEU A 172 22.54 9.38 29.35
C LEU A 172 21.90 10.21 30.47
N ALA A 173 21.03 11.17 30.15
CA ALA A 173 20.32 11.98 31.14
C ALA A 173 19.36 11.14 32.00
N GLU A 174 18.76 10.10 31.42
CA GLU A 174 17.90 9.15 32.13
C GLU A 174 18.72 8.24 33.06
N ALA A 175 19.86 7.73 32.58
CA ALA A 175 20.79 6.95 33.40
C ALA A 175 21.44 7.74 34.55
N LEU A 176 21.56 9.05 34.43
CA LEU A 176 22.05 9.95 35.49
C LEU A 176 20.96 10.37 36.49
N LYS A 177 19.69 10.13 36.16
CA LYS A 177 18.54 10.42 37.03
C LYS A 177 18.08 9.20 37.86
N SER A 178 18.58 8.01 37.54
CA SER A 178 18.40 6.79 38.34
C SER A 178 19.60 6.55 39.26
#